data_AF-A0A532TZQ0-F1
#
_entry.id   AF-A0A532TZQ0-F1
#
_cell.length_a   1.000
_cell.length_b   1.000
_cell.length_c   1.000
_cell.angle_alpha   90.00
_cell.angle_beta   90.00
_cell.angle_gamma   90.00
#
_symmetry.space_group_name_H-M   'P 1'
#
loop_
_entity.id
_entity.type
_entity.pdbx_description
1 polymer ?
#
loop_
_entity_poly.entity_id
_entity_poly.type
_entity_poly.pdbx_seq_one_letter_code
_entity_poly.pdbx_strand_id
1 'polypeptide(L)'
;MRTIDEQVKDMLLELFLLQEASPYAEMDSRMKVQKLHFICQKQMTENAIKGLNLVFFTYKRGPYSKLLANDLGALQRLGFIGRDHHLTDRGRAMLDRYRESFERKPNAEVVGQIMSVLQEHGDLSALELEKLTHKMPIKPVWFYAREPLFIENLPAHVDLLVPLDESKSKMEFQLTDEELKTLQLSFCWDEEQLEEMRLSSSKTYEQIFDGV
;
A
#
# COMPACT_ATOMS: atom_id res chain seq x y z
N MET A 1 13.48 3.37 -0.05
CA MET A 1 13.25 1.90 -0.02
C MET A 1 12.33 1.65 1.15
N ARG A 2 11.27 0.84 0.97
CA ARG A 2 10.31 0.53 2.04
C ARG A 2 10.96 -0.37 3.09
N THR A 3 10.75 -0.10 4.37
CA THR A 3 11.27 -0.95 5.45
C THR A 3 10.48 -2.25 5.57
N ILE A 4 10.98 -3.21 6.34
CA ILE A 4 10.27 -4.44 6.72
C ILE A 4 8.96 -4.11 7.44
N ASP A 5 9.00 -3.15 8.35
CA ASP A 5 7.85 -2.73 9.15
C ASP A 5 6.77 -2.10 8.28
N GLU A 6 7.18 -1.19 7.39
CA GLU A 6 6.29 -0.66 6.35
C GLU A 6 5.79 -1.80 5.46
N GLN A 7 6.63 -2.81 5.17
CA GLN A 7 6.26 -3.97 4.36
C GLN A 7 5.10 -4.78 4.93
N VAL A 8 5.14 -5.09 6.22
CA VAL A 8 4.03 -5.84 6.83
C VAL A 8 2.81 -4.98 7.06
N LYS A 9 2.99 -3.68 7.35
CA LYS A 9 1.88 -2.73 7.51
C LYS A 9 1.07 -2.61 6.22
N ASP A 10 1.69 -2.36 5.05
CA ASP A 10 0.84 -2.30 3.83
C ASP A 10 0.26 -3.67 3.50
N MET A 11 0.95 -4.80 3.69
CA MET A 11 0.33 -6.12 3.45
C MET A 11 -0.92 -6.34 4.31
N LEU A 12 -0.92 -5.86 5.55
CA LEU A 12 -2.11 -5.88 6.42
C LEU A 12 -3.22 -4.94 5.92
N LEU A 13 -2.86 -3.72 5.49
CA LEU A 13 -3.81 -2.77 4.90
C LEU A 13 -4.36 -3.23 3.55
N GLU A 14 -3.57 -3.95 2.76
CA GLU A 14 -3.96 -4.57 1.49
C GLU A 14 -4.98 -5.69 1.73
N LEU A 15 -4.74 -6.55 2.73
CA LEU A 15 -5.73 -7.55 3.15
C LEU A 15 -7.04 -6.87 3.57
N PHE A 16 -6.94 -5.80 4.38
CA PHE A 16 -8.11 -5.03 4.80
C PHE A 16 -8.87 -4.47 3.60
N LEU A 17 -8.18 -3.82 2.66
CA LEU A 17 -8.79 -3.27 1.45
C LEU A 17 -9.47 -4.37 0.63
N LEU A 18 -8.83 -5.53 0.42
CA LEU A 18 -9.42 -6.64 -0.33
C LEU A 18 -10.66 -7.23 0.35
N GLN A 19 -10.67 -7.31 1.70
CA GLN A 19 -11.84 -7.76 2.46
C GLN A 19 -13.02 -6.82 2.27
N GLU A 20 -12.78 -5.52 2.48
CA GLU A 20 -13.82 -4.50 2.38
C GLU A 20 -14.26 -4.27 0.93
N ALA A 21 -13.39 -4.58 -0.03
CA ALA A 21 -13.71 -4.50 -1.44
C ALA A 21 -14.45 -5.75 -1.98
N SER A 22 -14.51 -6.84 -1.22
CA SER A 22 -15.13 -8.10 -1.67
C SER A 22 -16.59 -8.00 -2.12
N PRO A 23 -17.45 -7.08 -1.62
CA PRO A 23 -18.81 -6.93 -2.13
C PRO A 23 -18.89 -6.33 -3.55
N TYR A 24 -17.83 -5.70 -4.03
CA TYR A 24 -17.83 -5.04 -5.34
C TYR A 24 -17.45 -6.02 -6.46
N ALA A 25 -18.02 -5.82 -7.65
CA ALA A 25 -17.74 -6.67 -8.81
C ALA A 25 -16.27 -6.57 -9.29
N GLU A 26 -15.78 -7.56 -10.02
CA GLU A 26 -14.48 -7.55 -10.72
C GLU A 26 -13.23 -7.45 -9.82
N MET A 27 -13.30 -7.84 -8.54
CA MET A 27 -12.11 -7.85 -7.66
C MET A 27 -11.06 -8.92 -8.03
N ASP A 28 -11.40 -9.86 -8.90
CA ASP A 28 -10.47 -10.78 -9.57
C ASP A 28 -9.54 -10.04 -10.56
N SER A 29 -9.91 -8.84 -11.01
CA SER A 29 -9.08 -8.00 -11.88
C SER A 29 -7.92 -7.36 -11.13
N ARG A 30 -6.70 -7.80 -11.45
CA ARG A 30 -5.45 -7.15 -10.99
C ARG A 30 -5.42 -5.65 -11.30
N MET A 31 -6.04 -5.24 -12.40
CA MET A 31 -6.10 -3.84 -12.79
C MET A 31 -6.97 -3.04 -11.82
N LYS A 32 -8.15 -3.55 -11.47
CA LYS A 32 -9.04 -2.92 -10.48
C LYS A 32 -8.35 -2.77 -9.13
N VAL A 33 -7.72 -3.85 -8.64
CA VAL A 33 -6.95 -3.83 -7.40
C VAL A 33 -5.87 -2.75 -7.43
N GLN A 34 -5.07 -2.69 -8.50
CA GLN A 34 -4.02 -1.67 -8.67
C GLN A 34 -4.57 -0.24 -8.64
N LYS A 35 -5.74 0.00 -9.26
CA LYS A 35 -6.34 1.35 -9.30
C LYS A 35 -6.92 1.77 -7.96
N LEU A 36 -7.64 0.88 -7.26
CA LEU A 36 -8.20 1.18 -5.95
C LEU A 36 -7.08 1.51 -4.94
N HIS A 37 -5.99 0.74 -4.92
CA HIS A 37 -4.85 1.03 -4.04
C HIS A 37 -4.18 2.36 -4.38
N PHE A 38 -4.03 2.69 -5.67
CA PHE A 38 -3.52 3.99 -6.09
C PHE A 38 -4.38 5.14 -5.56
N ILE A 39 -5.71 5.02 -5.71
CA ILE A 39 -6.65 6.06 -5.27
C ILE A 39 -6.63 6.19 -3.74
N CYS A 40 -6.62 5.07 -3.00
CA CYS A 40 -6.44 5.06 -1.55
C CYS A 40 -5.18 5.81 -1.12
N GLN A 41 -4.02 5.49 -1.69
CA GLN A 41 -2.77 6.14 -1.30
C GLN A 41 -2.73 7.61 -1.73
N LYS A 42 -3.32 7.96 -2.88
CA LYS A 42 -3.45 9.35 -3.31
C LYS A 42 -4.26 10.16 -2.30
N GLN A 43 -5.44 9.67 -1.92
CA GLN A 43 -6.32 10.33 -0.96
C GLN A 43 -5.65 10.46 0.42
N MET A 44 -4.98 9.39 0.89
CA MET A 44 -4.19 9.44 2.12
C MET A 44 -3.10 10.52 2.05
N THR A 45 -2.36 10.59 0.94
CA THR A 45 -1.30 11.58 0.72
C THR A 45 -1.83 13.01 0.72
N GLU A 46 -2.97 13.25 0.05
CA GLU A 46 -3.62 14.58 0.00
C GLU A 46 -4.12 15.01 1.39
N ASN A 47 -4.52 14.06 2.23
CA ASN A 47 -4.93 14.29 3.61
C ASN A 47 -3.76 14.29 4.62
N ALA A 48 -2.51 14.15 4.15
CA ALA A 48 -1.31 14.02 4.98
C ALA A 48 -1.36 12.84 5.97
N ILE A 49 -1.87 11.69 5.51
CA ILE A 49 -2.00 10.44 6.26
C ILE A 49 -0.96 9.44 5.73
N LYS A 50 -0.08 8.94 6.60
CA LYS A 50 0.88 7.88 6.25
C LYS A 50 0.24 6.51 6.50
N GLY A 51 -0.36 5.94 5.45
CA GLY A 51 -0.94 4.60 5.46
C GLY A 51 -0.12 3.65 4.60
N LEU A 52 -0.56 3.48 3.34
CA LEU A 52 0.17 2.69 2.34
C LEU A 52 1.50 3.37 1.93
N ASN A 53 2.57 2.57 1.83
CA ASN A 53 3.93 2.97 1.47
C ASN A 53 4.33 2.36 0.11
N LEU A 54 3.40 2.36 -0.86
CA LEU A 54 3.68 1.87 -2.20
C LEU A 54 4.34 2.96 -3.06
N VAL A 55 5.08 2.53 -4.07
CA VAL A 55 5.54 3.41 -5.15
C VAL A 55 4.69 3.12 -6.38
N PHE A 56 4.06 4.16 -6.92
CA PHE A 56 3.30 4.09 -8.17
C PHE A 56 4.02 4.87 -9.26
N PHE A 57 4.05 4.29 -10.46
CA PHE A 57 4.56 4.95 -11.65
C PHE A 57 3.60 4.79 -12.82
N THR A 58 3.76 5.61 -13.85
CA THR A 58 2.97 5.51 -15.09
C THR A 58 3.30 4.23 -15.84
N TYR A 59 2.28 3.46 -16.20
CA TYR A 59 2.43 2.26 -17.02
C TYR A 59 1.38 2.22 -18.14
N LYS A 60 1.41 1.17 -18.98
CA LYS A 60 0.58 1.06 -20.18
C LYS A 60 -0.92 1.31 -19.95
N ARG A 61 -1.43 1.00 -18.76
CA ARG A 61 -2.83 1.17 -18.37
C ARG A 61 -3.00 2.14 -17.20
N GLY A 62 -2.13 3.16 -17.10
CA GLY A 62 -2.15 4.16 -16.02
C GLY A 62 -1.28 3.76 -14.83
N PRO A 63 -1.60 4.23 -13.59
CA PRO A 63 -0.77 3.99 -12.42
C PRO A 63 -0.57 2.50 -12.10
N TYR A 64 0.66 2.12 -11.78
CA TYR A 64 1.00 0.75 -11.42
C TYR A 64 2.04 0.74 -10.31
N SER A 65 1.87 -0.17 -9.35
CA SER A 65 2.85 -0.46 -8.32
C SER A 65 3.38 -1.89 -8.44
N LYS A 66 4.70 -2.00 -8.62
CA LYS A 66 5.40 -3.30 -8.56
C LYS A 66 5.43 -3.86 -7.14
N LEU A 67 5.46 -3.00 -6.12
CA LEU A 67 5.44 -3.43 -4.72
C LEU A 67 4.12 -4.16 -4.41
N LEU A 68 2.99 -3.53 -4.72
CA LEU A 68 1.66 -4.15 -4.56
C LEU A 68 1.55 -5.48 -5.32
N ALA A 69 2.05 -5.55 -6.55
CA ALA A 69 2.02 -6.81 -7.31
C ALA A 69 2.84 -7.93 -6.63
N ASN A 70 3.97 -7.58 -6.01
CA ASN A 70 4.79 -8.53 -5.26
C ASN A 70 4.11 -8.95 -3.95
N ASP A 71 3.52 -7.99 -3.24
CA ASP A 71 2.84 -8.21 -1.96
C ASP A 71 1.59 -9.09 -2.14
N LEU A 72 0.75 -8.82 -3.14
CA LEU A 72 -0.36 -9.71 -3.52
C LEU A 72 0.13 -11.11 -3.88
N GLY A 73 1.25 -11.22 -4.59
CA GLY A 73 1.87 -12.51 -4.90
C GLY A 73 2.36 -13.24 -3.66
N ALA A 74 2.89 -12.52 -2.66
CA ALA A 74 3.29 -13.08 -1.37
C ALA A 74 2.07 -13.53 -0.56
N LEU A 75 1.04 -12.70 -0.44
CA LEU A 75 -0.23 -13.03 0.22
C LEU A 75 -0.88 -14.28 -0.39
N GLN A 76 -0.81 -14.45 -1.72
CA GLN A 76 -1.26 -15.66 -2.41
C GLN A 76 -0.43 -16.89 -2.04
N ARG A 77 0.90 -16.80 -2.07
CA ARG A 77 1.79 -17.93 -1.71
C ARG A 77 1.64 -18.36 -0.26
N LEU A 78 1.43 -17.39 0.64
CA LEU A 78 1.21 -17.61 2.06
C LEU A 78 -0.22 -18.06 2.39
N GLY A 79 -1.10 -18.10 1.38
CA GLY A 79 -2.47 -18.59 1.49
C GLY A 79 -3.42 -17.65 2.22
N PHE A 80 -3.13 -16.35 2.29
CA PHE A 80 -4.05 -15.34 2.84
C PHE A 80 -5.12 -14.91 1.82
N ILE A 81 -4.81 -14.95 0.53
CA ILE A 81 -5.76 -14.65 -0.56
C ILE A 81 -5.70 -15.71 -1.67
N GLY A 82 -6.80 -15.86 -2.40
CA GLY A 82 -6.92 -16.70 -3.58
C GLY A 82 -6.33 -16.09 -4.85
N ARG A 83 -6.37 -16.84 -5.96
CA ARG A 83 -5.94 -16.37 -7.29
C ARG A 83 -6.78 -15.20 -7.81
N ASP A 84 -8.01 -15.10 -7.32
CA ASP A 84 -9.03 -14.08 -7.56
C ASP A 84 -8.96 -12.91 -6.56
N HIS A 85 -7.89 -12.84 -5.75
CA HIS A 85 -7.68 -11.85 -4.68
C HIS A 85 -8.73 -11.85 -3.56
N HIS A 86 -9.62 -12.85 -3.50
CA HIS A 86 -10.53 -12.97 -2.38
C HIS A 86 -9.80 -13.55 -1.17
N LEU A 87 -10.15 -13.11 0.03
CA LEU A 87 -9.54 -13.63 1.24
C LEU A 87 -9.89 -15.11 1.42
N THR A 88 -8.91 -15.88 1.88
CA THR A 88 -9.13 -17.22 2.42
C THR A 88 -9.58 -17.13 3.88
N ASP A 89 -9.92 -18.26 4.50
CA ASP A 89 -10.18 -18.30 5.95
C ASP A 89 -8.98 -17.83 6.77
N ARG A 90 -7.76 -18.12 6.29
CA ARG A 90 -6.52 -17.63 6.91
C ARG A 90 -6.38 -16.12 6.78
N GLY A 91 -6.73 -15.54 5.63
CA GLY A 91 -6.80 -14.09 5.43
C GLY A 91 -7.78 -13.41 6.37
N ARG A 92 -9.00 -13.96 6.48
CA ARG A 92 -10.04 -13.44 7.39
C ARG A 92 -9.60 -13.51 8.85
N ALA A 93 -9.07 -14.66 9.27
CA ALA A 93 -8.56 -14.83 10.63
C ALA A 93 -7.39 -13.88 10.95
N MET A 94 -6.57 -13.52 9.96
CA MET A 94 -5.55 -12.48 10.12
C MET A 94 -6.19 -11.12 10.42
N LEU A 95 -7.17 -10.68 9.63
CA LEU A 95 -7.84 -9.40 9.88
C LEU A 95 -8.60 -9.37 11.21
N ASP A 96 -9.27 -10.47 11.56
CA ASP A 96 -9.98 -10.58 12.84
C ASP A 96 -9.04 -10.43 14.03
N ARG A 97 -7.81 -10.95 13.94
CA ARG A 97 -6.78 -10.77 14.98
C ARG A 97 -6.39 -9.30 15.19
N TYR A 98 -6.36 -8.50 14.12
CA TYR A 98 -5.95 -7.08 14.17
C TYR A 98 -7.14 -6.11 14.21
N ARG A 99 -8.36 -6.62 14.46
CA ARG A 99 -9.59 -5.81 14.51
C ARG A 99 -9.47 -4.64 15.49
N GLU A 100 -9.04 -4.90 16.72
CA GLU A 100 -8.85 -3.86 17.74
C GLU A 100 -7.80 -2.83 17.30
N SER A 101 -6.75 -3.27 16.61
CA SER A 101 -5.73 -2.37 16.06
C SER A 101 -6.33 -1.44 15.00
N PHE A 102 -7.25 -1.92 14.14
CA PHE A 102 -7.93 -1.07 13.15
C PHE A 102 -8.91 -0.08 13.79
N GLU A 103 -9.57 -0.45 14.88
CA GLU A 103 -10.54 0.41 15.59
C GLU A 103 -9.86 1.47 16.46
N ARG A 104 -8.59 1.25 16.87
CA ARG A 104 -7.80 2.19 17.66
C ARG A 104 -7.46 3.45 16.86
N LYS A 105 -7.46 4.62 17.50
CA LYS A 105 -6.89 5.85 16.92
C LYS A 105 -5.35 5.81 16.92
N PRO A 106 -4.66 6.23 15.85
CA PRO A 106 -5.19 6.88 14.64
C PRO A 106 -5.65 5.93 13.52
N ASN A 107 -5.46 4.61 13.66
CA ASN A 107 -5.71 3.63 12.60
C ASN A 107 -7.12 3.66 12.03
N ALA A 108 -8.14 3.89 12.87
CA ALA A 108 -9.52 4.04 12.43
C ALA A 108 -9.69 5.13 11.35
N GLU A 109 -8.91 6.21 11.43
CA GLU A 109 -8.93 7.30 10.44
C GLU A 109 -8.22 6.89 9.15
N VAL A 110 -7.16 6.06 9.25
CA VAL A 110 -6.44 5.48 8.10
C VAL A 110 -7.34 4.52 7.34
N VAL A 111 -7.93 3.53 8.01
CA VAL A 111 -8.84 2.57 7.36
C VAL A 111 -10.13 3.25 6.89
N GLY A 112 -10.55 4.32 7.56
CA GLY A 112 -11.64 5.19 7.08
C GLY A 112 -11.38 5.79 5.69
N GLN A 113 -10.12 6.11 5.34
CA GLN A 113 -9.79 6.55 3.97
C GLN A 113 -10.02 5.43 2.95
N ILE A 114 -9.67 4.19 3.30
CA ILE A 114 -9.89 3.02 2.44
C ILE A 114 -11.39 2.84 2.21
N MET A 115 -12.18 2.85 3.29
CA MET A 115 -13.64 2.70 3.22
C MET A 115 -14.28 3.80 2.38
N SER A 116 -13.85 5.06 2.54
CA SER A 116 -14.33 6.19 1.73
C SER A 116 -14.06 5.97 0.24
N VAL A 117 -12.85 5.55 -0.14
CA VAL A 117 -12.51 5.27 -1.54
C VAL A 117 -13.34 4.12 -2.11
N LEU A 118 -13.53 3.06 -1.33
CA LEU A 118 -14.32 1.91 -1.76
C LEU A 118 -15.80 2.29 -1.92
N GLN A 119 -16.34 3.12 -1.06
CA GLN A 119 -17.71 3.62 -1.19
C GLN A 119 -17.89 4.49 -2.46
N GLU A 120 -16.89 5.29 -2.82
CA GLU A 120 -16.99 6.20 -3.97
C GLU A 120 -16.66 5.52 -5.31
N HIS A 121 -15.77 4.53 -5.29
CA HIS A 121 -15.16 3.98 -6.51
C HIS A 121 -15.22 2.45 -6.61
N GLY A 122 -15.69 1.76 -5.58
CA GLY A 122 -15.74 0.30 -5.51
C GLY A 122 -16.59 -0.30 -6.62
N ASP A 123 -17.74 0.30 -6.95
CA ASP A 123 -18.64 -0.20 -8.00
C ASP A 123 -18.12 0.00 -9.44
N LEU A 124 -17.10 0.85 -9.63
CA LEU A 124 -16.55 1.11 -10.95
C LEU A 124 -15.85 -0.12 -11.50
N SER A 125 -16.07 -0.44 -12.78
CA SER A 125 -15.33 -1.49 -13.49
C SER A 125 -13.85 -1.15 -13.58
N ALA A 126 -13.01 -2.15 -13.85
CA ALA A 126 -11.58 -1.93 -14.03
C ALA A 126 -11.27 -0.88 -15.11
N LEU A 127 -12.06 -0.85 -16.20
CA LEU A 127 -11.89 0.09 -17.31
C LEU A 127 -12.33 1.52 -16.94
N GLU A 128 -13.38 1.66 -16.13
CA GLU A 128 -13.80 2.97 -15.61
C GLU A 128 -12.75 3.55 -14.66
N LEU A 129 -12.19 2.71 -13.79
CA LEU A 129 -11.07 3.11 -12.93
C LEU A 129 -9.81 3.46 -13.72
N GLU A 130 -9.51 2.76 -14.82
CA GLU A 130 -8.43 3.13 -15.72
C GLU A 130 -8.65 4.54 -16.30
N LYS A 131 -9.83 4.80 -16.86
CA LYS A 131 -10.19 6.13 -17.40
C LYS A 131 -10.16 7.22 -16.33
N LEU A 132 -10.65 6.92 -15.13
CA LEU A 132 -10.65 7.84 -13.99
C LEU A 132 -9.21 8.20 -13.62
N THR A 133 -8.36 7.20 -13.40
CA THR A 133 -6.97 7.43 -12.97
C THR A 133 -6.12 8.11 -14.04
N HIS A 134 -6.39 7.91 -15.33
CA HIS A 134 -5.75 8.67 -16.42
C HIS A 134 -5.99 10.17 -16.35
N LYS A 135 -7.19 10.56 -15.93
CA LYS A 135 -7.62 11.97 -15.82
C LYS A 135 -7.35 12.58 -14.45
N MET A 136 -6.71 11.85 -13.53
CA MET A 136 -6.36 12.40 -12.24
C MET A 136 -5.19 13.37 -12.38
N PRO A 137 -5.28 14.59 -11.80
CA PRO A 137 -4.17 15.52 -11.76
C PRO A 137 -3.13 15.03 -10.75
N ILE A 138 -1.86 15.15 -11.10
CA ILE A 138 -0.74 14.78 -10.23
C ILE A 138 0.45 15.72 -10.44
N LYS A 139 1.23 15.92 -9.37
CA LYS A 139 2.53 16.59 -9.44
C LYS A 139 3.61 15.52 -9.39
N PRO A 140 4.25 15.15 -10.53
CA PRO A 140 5.23 14.08 -10.53
C PRO A 140 6.44 14.46 -9.67
N VAL A 141 6.97 13.50 -8.93
CA VAL A 141 7.95 13.73 -7.85
C VAL A 141 9.22 14.42 -8.34
N TRP A 142 9.67 14.10 -9.55
CA TRP A 142 10.91 14.61 -10.14
C TRP A 142 10.72 15.81 -11.08
N PHE A 143 9.47 16.20 -11.32
CA PHE A 143 9.16 17.28 -12.23
C PHE A 143 8.97 18.57 -11.44
N TYR A 144 9.76 19.60 -11.73
CA TYR A 144 9.51 20.99 -11.29
C TYR A 144 8.28 21.58 -12.01
N ALA A 145 7.25 20.76 -12.26
CA ALA A 145 5.99 21.21 -12.81
C ALA A 145 5.38 22.19 -11.83
N ARG A 146 5.17 23.43 -12.27
CA ARG A 146 4.47 24.44 -11.48
C ARG A 146 3.02 24.03 -11.23
N GLU A 147 2.42 23.37 -12.21
CA GLU A 147 1.03 22.93 -12.21
C GLU A 147 0.90 21.40 -12.24
N PRO A 148 -0.16 20.83 -11.66
CA PRO A 148 -0.48 19.41 -11.83
C PRO A 148 -0.68 19.04 -13.31
N LEU A 149 -0.22 17.85 -13.69
CA LEU A 149 -0.44 17.26 -15.00
C LEU A 149 -1.39 16.06 -14.89
N PHE A 150 -2.16 15.77 -15.93
CA PHE A 150 -2.93 14.53 -16.00
C PHE A 150 -2.02 13.33 -16.25
N ILE A 151 -2.33 12.21 -15.62
CA ILE A 151 -1.52 10.98 -15.71
C ILE A 151 -1.37 10.49 -17.17
N GLU A 152 -2.41 10.62 -17.99
CA GLU A 152 -2.36 10.24 -19.41
C GLU A 152 -1.34 11.05 -20.24
N ASN A 153 -0.98 12.24 -19.79
CA ASN A 153 -0.04 13.13 -20.47
C ASN A 153 1.42 12.91 -20.01
N LEU A 154 1.65 12.01 -19.07
CA LEU A 154 2.98 11.71 -18.56
C LEU A 154 3.63 10.58 -19.38
N PRO A 155 4.96 10.67 -19.64
CA PRO A 155 5.72 9.56 -20.18
C PRO A 155 5.57 8.30 -19.33
N ALA A 156 5.79 7.12 -19.92
CA ALA A 156 5.85 5.88 -19.17
C ALA A 156 7.01 5.88 -18.15
N HIS A 157 6.83 5.15 -17.05
CA HIS A 157 7.80 4.98 -15.96
C HIS A 157 8.15 6.24 -15.17
N VAL A 158 7.25 7.23 -15.16
CA VAL A 158 7.35 8.41 -14.29
C VAL A 158 6.71 8.10 -12.94
N ASP A 159 7.44 8.36 -11.85
CA ASP A 159 6.91 8.23 -10.49
C ASP A 159 5.75 9.21 -10.26
N LEU A 160 4.63 8.63 -9.85
CA LEU A 160 3.37 9.28 -9.59
C LEU A 160 3.18 9.54 -8.10
N LEU A 161 3.31 8.49 -7.29
CA LEU A 161 3.21 8.54 -5.84
C LEU A 161 4.37 7.77 -5.24
N VAL A 162 4.90 8.33 -4.16
CA VAL A 162 5.93 7.73 -3.31
C VAL A 162 5.41 7.71 -1.86
N PRO A 163 5.99 6.89 -0.97
CA PRO A 163 5.65 6.90 0.43
C PRO A 163 5.69 8.32 1.02
N LEU A 164 4.69 8.65 1.85
CA LEU A 164 4.66 9.93 2.53
C LEU A 164 5.79 9.97 3.57
N ASP A 165 6.55 11.07 3.53
CA ASP A 165 7.58 11.37 4.52
C ASP A 165 6.92 11.58 5.90
N GLU A 166 7.48 10.97 6.94
CA GLU A 166 6.98 11.06 8.31
C GLU A 166 6.82 12.52 8.76
N SER A 167 7.78 13.39 8.40
CA SER A 167 7.76 14.83 8.74
C SER A 167 6.61 15.61 8.10
N LYS A 168 6.02 15.06 7.02
CA LYS A 168 4.88 15.64 6.31
C LYS A 168 3.56 15.01 6.70
N SER A 169 3.59 13.94 7.49
CA SER A 169 2.38 13.24 7.95
C SER A 169 1.80 13.91 9.20
N LYS A 170 0.48 14.03 9.24
CA LYS A 170 -0.29 14.42 10.43
C LYS A 170 -0.63 13.22 11.31
N MET A 171 -0.65 12.04 10.70
CA MET A 171 -0.96 10.76 11.35
C MET A 171 -0.37 9.61 10.54
N GLU A 172 -0.16 8.48 11.20
CA GLU A 172 0.38 7.26 10.60
C GLU A 172 -0.38 6.03 11.10
N PHE A 173 -0.48 4.98 10.28
CA PHE A 173 -0.89 3.65 10.72
C PHE A 173 0.12 3.03 11.70
N GLN A 174 -0.33 2.71 12.90
CA GLN A 174 0.51 2.29 14.02
C GLN A 174 0.08 0.93 14.58
N LEU A 175 1.07 0.04 14.66
CA LEU A 175 0.98 -1.20 15.42
C LEU A 175 1.90 -1.10 16.64
N THR A 176 1.54 -1.76 17.73
CA THR A 176 2.46 -1.97 18.85
C THR A 176 3.60 -2.88 18.41
N ASP A 177 4.73 -2.85 19.13
CA ASP A 177 5.87 -3.72 18.81
C ASP A 177 5.49 -5.21 18.83
N GLU A 178 4.58 -5.61 19.72
CA GLU A 178 4.05 -6.98 19.80
C GLU A 178 3.15 -7.33 18.61
N GLU A 179 2.24 -6.43 18.23
CA GLU A 179 1.39 -6.55 17.05
C GLU A 179 2.27 -6.68 15.79
N LEU A 180 3.29 -5.84 15.68
CA LEU A 180 4.22 -5.80 14.55
C LEU A 180 5.08 -7.06 14.48
N LYS A 181 5.67 -7.50 15.59
CA LYS A 181 6.45 -8.75 15.65
C LYS A 181 5.59 -9.95 15.24
N THR A 182 4.36 -10.01 15.76
CA THR A 182 3.41 -11.07 15.41
C THR A 182 3.07 -11.07 13.91
N LEU A 183 2.95 -9.88 13.32
CA LEU A 183 2.62 -9.72 11.91
C LEU A 183 3.79 -10.18 11.03
N GLN A 184 5.02 -9.79 11.38
CA GLN A 184 6.26 -10.21 10.72
C GLN A 184 6.41 -11.73 10.70
N LEU A 185 6.22 -12.39 11.85
CA LEU A 185 6.26 -13.84 11.95
C LEU A 185 5.16 -14.51 11.10
N SER A 186 3.98 -13.89 11.04
CA SER A 186 2.84 -14.43 10.30
C SER A 186 3.02 -14.37 8.78
N PHE A 187 3.75 -13.37 8.29
CA PHE A 187 4.15 -13.27 6.89
C PHE A 187 5.44 -14.02 6.56
N CYS A 188 5.95 -14.81 7.51
CA CYS A 188 7.06 -15.76 7.36
C CYS A 188 8.35 -15.13 6.83
N TRP A 189 8.80 -14.07 7.49
CA TRP A 189 10.24 -13.91 7.65
C TRP A 189 10.63 -14.68 8.90
N ASP A 190 11.49 -15.68 8.76
CA ASP A 190 12.03 -16.35 9.94
C ASP A 190 12.82 -15.34 10.80
N GLU A 191 12.96 -15.58 12.11
CA GLU A 191 13.64 -14.64 13.01
C GLU A 191 15.09 -14.36 12.56
N GLU A 192 15.70 -15.30 11.83
CA GLU A 192 17.07 -15.20 11.29
C GLU A 192 17.13 -14.22 10.10
N GLN A 193 16.20 -14.30 9.16
CA GLN A 193 16.01 -13.37 8.04
C GLN A 193 15.64 -11.96 8.52
N LEU A 194 14.82 -11.87 9.57
CA LEU A 194 14.49 -10.60 10.21
C LEU A 194 15.72 -9.95 10.84
N GLU A 195 16.55 -10.73 11.53
CA GLU A 195 17.74 -10.23 12.21
C GLU A 195 18.87 -9.86 11.23
N GLU A 196 19.13 -10.69 10.21
CA GLU A 196 20.08 -10.39 9.14
C GLU A 196 19.72 -9.09 8.39
N MET A 197 18.43 -8.88 8.11
CA MET A 197 17.97 -7.69 7.40
C MET A 197 17.98 -6.43 8.28
N ARG A 198 17.64 -6.54 9.58
CA ARG A 198 17.81 -5.44 10.54
C ARG A 198 19.27 -4.99 10.59
N LEU A 199 20.19 -5.94 10.73
CA LEU A 199 21.63 -5.66 10.73
C LEU A 199 22.12 -5.05 9.41
N SER A 200 21.56 -5.44 8.26
CA SER A 200 21.89 -4.84 6.96
C SER A 200 21.38 -3.39 6.81
N SER A 201 20.25 -3.07 7.43
CA SER A 201 19.64 -1.73 7.44
C SER A 201 20.39 -0.76 8.37
N SER A 202 21.00 -1.27 9.44
CA SER A 202 21.87 -0.49 10.35
C SER A 202 23.26 -0.21 9.76
N LYS A 203 23.79 -1.14 8.96
CA LYS A 203 25.13 -1.01 8.33
C LYS A 203 25.24 0.08 7.27
N THR A 204 24.12 0.58 6.74
CA THR A 204 24.13 1.70 5.79
C THR A 204 24.35 3.06 6.48
N TYR A 205 24.16 3.18 7.80
CA TYR A 205 24.46 4.42 8.52
C TYR A 205 25.94 4.53 8.93
N GLU A 206 26.57 3.45 9.40
CA GLU A 206 27.98 3.47 9.83
C GLU A 206 28.95 3.55 8.64
N GLN A 207 28.63 2.93 7.50
CA GLN A 207 29.51 2.95 6.32
C GLN A 207 29.45 4.25 5.49
N ILE A 208 28.50 5.15 5.76
CA ILE A 208 28.40 6.45 5.10
C ILE A 208 29.14 7.54 5.91
N PHE A 209 29.36 7.34 7.21
CA PHE A 209 29.94 8.37 8.08
C PHE A 209 31.28 8.02 8.75
N ASP A 210 31.72 6.77 8.78
CA ASP A 210 33.06 6.39 9.29
C ASP A 210 34.11 6.17 8.19
N GLY A 211 33.83 6.65 6.97
CA GLY A 211 34.73 6.63 5.82
C GLY A 211 35.41 7.98 5.52
N VAL A 212 35.75 8.76 6.54
CA VAL A 212 36.58 9.99 6.42
C VAL A 212 37.83 9.85 7.27
#